data_AF-A0A965ZWD7-F1
#
_entry.id   AF-A0A965ZWD7-F1
#
_cell.length_a   1.000
_cell.length_b   1.000
_cell.length_c   1.000
_cell.angle_alpha   90.00
_cell.angle_beta   90.00
_cell.angle_gamma   90.00
#
_symmetry.space_group_name_H-M   'P 1'
#
loop_
_entity.id
_entity.type
_entity.pdbx_description
1 polymer ?
#
loop_
_entity_poly.entity_id
_entity_poly.type
_entity_poly.pdbx_seq_one_letter_code
_entity_poly.pdbx_strand_id
1 'polypeptide(L)'
;MPIKTILLPLGEKDRDDTLLDTALAAAKRFKAHLDVLHVEPDAESLLPYATIGLSESMRASVRTAALQQHEEATRALQQIVDKACVRNGVSMAKRSEYPNKVSADWLVETGSQAELVAQFGRLADLIILARPVRVSPPPRTVDAALRETGRPVLMLPPGPFDSIGDRIVIGWNGSKEAAQAVAAARPVLREAGAVTVLTTEKRQKRRPSGDDLLSYLSCHGITATLSIMDTRSRSVPEALLANARELDADLLVLGGYSRHRLREVIMGGVTRHLLAESDIPIMMVH
;
A
#
# COMPACT_ATOMS: atom_id res chain seq x y z
N MET A 1 17.44 0.71 -4.14
CA MET A 1 17.04 0.27 -5.48
C MET A 1 16.05 1.29 -6.01
N PRO A 2 16.13 1.68 -7.28
CA PRO A 2 15.12 2.57 -7.88
C PRO A 2 13.75 1.86 -7.88
N ILE A 3 12.66 2.63 -7.77
CA ILE A 3 11.31 2.11 -7.99
C ILE A 3 11.07 2.12 -9.51
N LYS A 4 10.94 0.95 -10.12
CA LYS A 4 10.74 0.79 -11.57
C LYS A 4 9.46 0.04 -11.91
N THR A 5 8.95 -0.79 -11.00
CA THR A 5 7.65 -1.44 -11.14
C THR A 5 6.77 -1.16 -9.94
N ILE A 6 5.53 -0.77 -10.20
CA ILE A 6 4.49 -0.53 -9.21
C ILE A 6 3.35 -1.51 -9.48
N LEU A 7 2.86 -2.19 -8.45
CA LEU A 7 1.65 -3.02 -8.54
C LEU A 7 0.50 -2.29 -7.85
N LEU A 8 -0.62 -2.14 -8.56
CA LEU A 8 -1.88 -1.62 -8.04
C LEU A 8 -2.97 -2.69 -8.19
N PRO A 9 -3.28 -3.45 -7.13
CA PRO A 9 -4.45 -4.31 -7.10
C PRO A 9 -5.72 -3.46 -7.08
N LEU A 10 -6.62 -3.68 -8.03
CA LEU A 10 -7.84 -2.90 -8.19
C LEU A 10 -9.08 -3.82 -8.20
N GLY A 11 -9.92 -3.67 -7.18
CA GLY A 11 -11.19 -4.40 -7.09
C GLY A 11 -12.36 -3.64 -7.72
N GLU A 12 -13.48 -4.32 -7.94
CA GLU A 12 -14.70 -3.71 -8.53
C GLU A 12 -15.32 -2.60 -7.68
N LYS A 13 -14.98 -2.55 -6.39
CA LYS A 13 -15.42 -1.53 -5.43
C LYS A 13 -14.51 -0.31 -5.43
N ASP A 14 -13.31 -0.41 -6.00
CA ASP A 14 -12.31 0.64 -6.05
C ASP A 14 -12.53 1.52 -7.29
N ARG A 15 -13.75 2.09 -7.40
CA ARG A 15 -14.14 2.96 -8.52
C ARG A 15 -13.81 4.44 -8.29
N ASP A 16 -13.04 4.73 -7.25
CA ASP A 16 -12.59 6.08 -6.96
C ASP A 16 -11.35 6.38 -7.81
N ASP A 17 -11.46 7.41 -8.65
CA ASP A 17 -10.38 7.94 -9.48
C ASP A 17 -9.13 8.28 -8.66
N THR A 18 -9.31 8.63 -7.38
CA THR A 18 -8.24 9.09 -6.49
C THR A 18 -7.12 8.05 -6.31
N LEU A 19 -7.47 6.78 -6.12
CA LEU A 19 -6.48 5.70 -5.95
C LEU A 19 -5.61 5.57 -7.20
N LEU A 20 -6.26 5.55 -8.37
CA LEU A 20 -5.60 5.35 -9.64
C LEU A 20 -4.78 6.56 -10.06
N ASP A 21 -5.32 7.78 -9.89
CA ASP A 21 -4.59 9.02 -10.16
C ASP A 21 -3.33 9.12 -9.27
N THR A 22 -3.44 8.72 -8.00
CA THR A 22 -2.30 8.68 -7.09
C THR A 22 -1.25 7.66 -7.53
N ALA A 23 -1.67 6.46 -7.95
CA ALA A 23 -0.75 5.44 -8.46
C ALA A 23 -0.06 5.88 -9.76
N LEU A 24 -0.78 6.55 -10.66
CA LEU A 24 -0.23 7.13 -11.90
C LEU A 24 0.73 8.27 -11.60
N ALA A 25 0.43 9.12 -10.60
CA ALA A 25 1.33 10.17 -10.14
C ALA A 25 2.63 9.60 -9.57
N ALA A 26 2.54 8.54 -8.74
CA ALA A 26 3.71 7.82 -8.24
C ALA A 26 4.53 7.20 -9.39
N ALA A 27 3.87 6.58 -10.37
CA ALA A 27 4.53 6.01 -11.55
C ALA A 27 5.28 7.07 -12.35
N LYS A 28 4.69 8.27 -12.54
CA LYS A 28 5.38 9.40 -13.19
C LYS A 28 6.59 9.86 -12.41
N ARG A 29 6.44 10.06 -11.09
CA ARG A 29 7.52 10.53 -10.21
C ARG A 29 8.75 9.64 -10.33
N PHE A 30 8.56 8.32 -10.24
CA PHE A 30 9.67 7.36 -10.31
C PHE A 30 10.05 6.93 -11.73
N LYS A 31 9.35 7.45 -12.75
CA LYS A 31 9.43 6.98 -14.14
C LYS A 31 9.26 5.46 -14.21
N ALA A 32 8.30 4.93 -13.46
CA ALA A 32 8.05 3.51 -13.27
C ALA A 32 6.94 3.00 -14.20
N HIS A 33 6.90 1.68 -14.37
CA HIS A 33 5.78 0.96 -14.96
C HIS A 33 4.73 0.63 -13.89
N LEU A 34 3.45 0.82 -14.20
CA LEU A 34 2.32 0.50 -13.31
C LEU A 34 1.55 -0.71 -13.83
N ASP A 35 1.60 -1.83 -13.13
CA ASP A 35 0.69 -2.94 -13.36
C ASP A 35 -0.59 -2.71 -12.56
N VAL A 36 -1.70 -2.49 -13.25
CA VAL A 36 -3.03 -2.47 -12.65
C VAL A 36 -3.59 -3.89 -12.70
N LEU A 37 -3.58 -4.57 -11.55
CA LEU A 37 -4.03 -5.96 -11.42
C LEU A 37 -5.48 -6.02 -10.98
N HIS A 38 -6.35 -6.45 -11.89
CA HIS A 38 -7.71 -6.84 -11.59
C HIS A 38 -7.83 -8.35 -11.48
N VAL A 39 -8.58 -8.81 -10.48
CA VAL A 39 -8.76 -10.24 -10.22
C VAL A 39 -10.23 -10.59 -10.33
N GLU A 40 -10.52 -11.42 -11.32
CA GLU A 40 -11.85 -11.98 -11.53
C GLU A 40 -12.05 -13.20 -10.62
N PRO A 41 -13.22 -13.34 -10.00
CA PRO A 41 -13.55 -14.52 -9.21
C PRO A 41 -13.66 -15.76 -10.11
N ASP A 42 -13.26 -16.92 -9.60
CA ASP A 42 -13.51 -18.21 -10.26
C ASP A 42 -15.02 -18.44 -10.38
N ALA A 43 -15.49 -18.92 -11.53
CA ALA A 43 -16.88 -19.27 -11.80
C ALA A 43 -17.50 -20.19 -10.73
N GLU A 44 -16.73 -21.08 -10.11
CA GLU A 44 -17.22 -21.94 -9.02
C GLU A 44 -17.35 -21.18 -7.69
N SER A 45 -16.50 -20.17 -7.46
CA SER A 45 -16.55 -19.32 -6.26
C SER A 45 -17.72 -18.32 -6.28
N LEU A 46 -18.31 -18.09 -7.46
CA LEU A 46 -19.43 -17.19 -7.67
C LEU A 46 -20.77 -17.73 -7.18
N LEU A 47 -20.88 -19.02 -6.92
CA LEU A 47 -22.14 -19.61 -6.49
C LEU A 47 -22.39 -19.33 -5.01
N PRO A 48 -23.44 -18.56 -4.65
CA PRO A 48 -23.79 -18.36 -3.25
C PRO A 48 -24.11 -19.69 -2.58
N TYR A 49 -23.87 -19.80 -1.27
CA TYR A 49 -24.35 -20.94 -0.47
C TYR A 49 -25.88 -21.14 -0.61
N ALA A 50 -26.63 -20.08 -0.90
CA ALA A 50 -28.07 -20.15 -1.18
C ALA A 50 -28.44 -20.93 -2.45
N THR A 51 -27.47 -21.29 -3.31
CA THR A 51 -27.70 -22.14 -4.48
C THR A 51 -27.61 -23.64 -4.16
N ILE A 52 -27.21 -23.99 -2.94
CA ILE A 52 -27.21 -25.38 -2.45
C ILE A 52 -28.67 -25.84 -2.33
N GLY A 53 -29.08 -26.73 -3.24
CA GLY A 53 -30.46 -27.23 -3.35
C GLY A 53 -31.20 -26.79 -4.62
N LEU A 54 -30.63 -25.92 -5.43
CA LEU A 54 -31.15 -25.61 -6.77
C LEU A 54 -30.85 -26.74 -7.76
N SER A 55 -31.68 -26.88 -8.81
CA SER A 55 -31.37 -27.78 -9.93
C SER A 55 -30.12 -27.33 -10.69
N GLU A 56 -29.47 -28.24 -11.41
CA GLU A 56 -28.30 -27.92 -12.23
C GLU A 56 -28.58 -26.82 -13.27
N SER A 57 -29.78 -26.81 -13.88
CA SER A 57 -30.18 -25.76 -14.82
C SER A 57 -30.28 -24.39 -14.14
N MET A 58 -30.80 -24.33 -12.91
CA MET A 58 -30.88 -23.10 -12.13
C MET A 58 -29.50 -22.64 -11.66
N ARG A 59 -28.64 -23.56 -11.20
CA ARG A 59 -27.24 -23.26 -10.84
C ARG A 59 -26.46 -22.72 -12.04
N ALA A 60 -26.62 -23.33 -13.21
CA ALA A 60 -26.01 -22.86 -14.46
C ALA A 60 -26.49 -21.45 -14.84
N SER A 61 -27.78 -21.17 -14.64
CA SER A 61 -28.36 -19.85 -14.90
C SER A 61 -27.81 -18.78 -13.96
N VAL A 62 -27.72 -19.08 -12.65
CA VAL A 62 -27.12 -18.16 -11.66
C VAL A 62 -25.65 -17.91 -11.97
N ARG A 63 -24.88 -18.95 -12.30
CA ARG A 63 -23.47 -18.82 -12.69
C ARG A 63 -23.30 -17.92 -13.91
N THR A 64 -24.11 -18.13 -14.95
CA THR A 64 -24.06 -17.34 -16.18
C THR A 64 -24.35 -15.87 -15.91
N ALA A 65 -25.38 -15.58 -15.11
CA ALA A 65 -25.71 -14.21 -14.72
C ALA A 65 -24.59 -13.56 -13.91
N ALA A 66 -23.98 -14.29 -12.98
CA ALA A 66 -22.85 -13.79 -12.20
C ALA A 66 -21.64 -13.47 -13.11
N LEU A 67 -21.28 -14.38 -14.02
CA LEU A 67 -20.19 -14.15 -14.98
C LEU A 67 -20.43 -12.92 -15.85
N GLN A 68 -21.65 -12.77 -16.39
CA GLN A 68 -22.01 -11.58 -17.19
C GLN A 68 -21.88 -10.28 -16.40
N GLN A 69 -22.35 -10.27 -15.14
CA GLN A 69 -22.22 -9.12 -14.27
C GLN A 69 -20.75 -8.77 -14.00
N HIS A 70 -19.90 -9.77 -13.77
CA HIS A 70 -18.46 -9.59 -13.56
C HIS A 70 -17.78 -9.08 -14.84
N GLU A 71 -18.06 -9.65 -16.02
CA GLU A 71 -17.52 -9.17 -17.30
C GLU A 71 -17.90 -7.70 -17.60
N GLU A 72 -19.12 -7.29 -17.24
CA GLU A 72 -19.55 -5.89 -17.36
C GLU A 72 -18.78 -4.98 -16.38
N ALA A 73 -18.57 -5.44 -15.15
CA ALA A 73 -17.80 -4.72 -14.14
C ALA A 73 -16.32 -4.59 -14.54
N THR A 74 -15.68 -5.66 -15.03
CA THR A 74 -14.31 -5.65 -15.55
C THR A 74 -14.16 -4.66 -16.69
N ARG A 75 -15.08 -4.68 -17.68
CA ARG A 75 -15.06 -3.73 -18.80
C ARG A 75 -15.23 -2.29 -18.35
N ALA A 76 -16.13 -2.03 -17.41
CA ALA A 76 -16.32 -0.69 -16.87
C ALA A 76 -15.07 -0.19 -16.14
N LEU A 77 -14.40 -1.07 -15.38
CA LEU A 77 -13.18 -0.74 -14.66
C LEU A 77 -11.99 -0.50 -15.60
N GLN A 78 -11.84 -1.31 -16.65
CA GLN A 78 -10.84 -1.08 -17.69
C GLN A 78 -11.03 0.29 -18.36
N GLN A 79 -12.27 0.69 -18.65
CA GLN A 79 -12.54 2.02 -19.21
C GLN A 79 -12.17 3.16 -18.26
N ILE A 80 -12.33 2.98 -16.94
CA ILE A 80 -11.88 3.94 -15.93
C ILE A 80 -10.35 4.04 -15.98
N VAL A 81 -9.66 2.89 -16.07
CA VAL A 81 -8.20 2.83 -16.17
C VAL A 81 -7.68 3.54 -17.40
N ASP A 82 -8.23 3.24 -18.58
CA ASP A 82 -7.86 3.87 -19.84
C ASP A 82 -8.05 5.39 -19.78
N LYS A 83 -9.19 5.85 -19.26
CA LYS A 83 -9.48 7.29 -19.09
C LYS A 83 -8.48 7.97 -18.16
N ALA A 84 -8.16 7.35 -17.03
CA ALA A 84 -7.21 7.90 -16.08
C ALA A 84 -5.80 7.95 -16.68
N CYS A 85 -5.37 6.92 -17.41
CA CYS A 85 -4.10 6.91 -18.14
C CYS A 85 -4.04 8.05 -19.17
N VAL A 86 -5.08 8.26 -19.96
CA VAL A 86 -5.16 9.37 -20.93
C VAL A 86 -5.12 10.73 -20.23
N ARG A 87 -5.93 10.94 -19.19
CA ARG A 87 -5.96 12.17 -18.37
C ARG A 87 -4.57 12.49 -17.80
N ASN A 88 -3.84 11.45 -17.42
CA ASN A 88 -2.50 11.57 -16.88
C ASN A 88 -1.40 11.57 -17.96
N GLY A 89 -1.70 11.38 -19.25
CA GLY A 89 -0.67 11.29 -20.29
C GLY A 89 0.28 10.10 -20.11
N VAL A 90 -0.22 8.98 -19.56
CA VAL A 90 0.52 7.72 -19.41
C VAL A 90 0.11 6.77 -20.54
N SER A 91 1.09 6.25 -21.27
CA SER A 91 0.81 5.29 -22.34
C SER A 91 0.57 3.88 -21.77
N MET A 92 -0.44 3.20 -22.29
CA MET A 92 -0.65 1.78 -22.05
C MET A 92 0.40 0.99 -22.83
N ALA A 93 1.12 0.09 -22.15
CA ALA A 93 2.11 -0.80 -22.75
C ALA A 93 2.33 -2.00 -21.83
N LYS A 94 2.59 -3.19 -22.40
CA LYS A 94 2.92 -4.35 -21.56
C LYS A 94 4.23 -4.13 -20.82
N ARG A 95 4.35 -4.69 -19.60
CA ARG A 95 5.61 -4.67 -18.85
C ARG A 95 6.81 -5.22 -19.67
N SER A 96 6.59 -6.26 -20.46
CA SER A 96 7.61 -6.86 -21.34
C SER A 96 8.11 -5.90 -22.43
N GLU A 97 7.33 -4.88 -22.76
CA GLU A 97 7.60 -3.86 -23.77
C GLU A 97 8.00 -2.53 -23.11
N TYR A 98 8.37 -2.56 -21.82
CA TYR A 98 8.62 -1.38 -21.00
C TYR A 98 9.59 -0.40 -21.70
N PRO A 99 9.12 0.79 -22.11
CA PRO A 99 9.90 1.65 -23.00
C PRO A 99 10.89 2.55 -22.26
N ASN A 100 11.34 2.16 -21.05
CA ASN A 100 12.15 3.01 -20.15
C ASN A 100 11.52 4.38 -19.86
N LYS A 101 10.19 4.48 -19.96
CA LYS A 101 9.37 5.66 -19.65
C LYS A 101 8.15 5.21 -18.85
N VAL A 102 7.46 6.16 -18.23
CA VAL A 102 6.20 5.88 -17.53
C VAL A 102 5.21 5.18 -18.46
N SER A 103 4.62 4.10 -17.98
CA SER A 103 3.64 3.29 -18.71
C SER A 103 2.76 2.54 -17.72
N ALA A 104 1.60 2.09 -18.19
CA ALA A 104 0.70 1.26 -17.40
C ALA A 104 0.26 0.03 -18.20
N ASP A 105 -0.05 -1.06 -17.51
CA ASP A 105 -0.64 -2.27 -18.08
C ASP A 105 -1.90 -2.66 -17.31
N TRP A 106 -2.89 -3.18 -18.01
CA TRP A 106 -4.13 -3.71 -17.42
C TRP A 106 -4.05 -5.24 -17.42
N LEU A 107 -3.84 -5.81 -16.24
CA LEU A 107 -3.69 -7.24 -16.05
C LEU A 107 -4.98 -7.80 -15.44
N VAL A 108 -5.58 -8.77 -16.13
CA VAL A 108 -6.74 -9.50 -15.64
C VAL A 108 -6.33 -10.93 -15.39
N GLU A 109 -6.52 -11.39 -14.15
CA GLU A 109 -6.23 -12.76 -13.72
C GLU A 109 -7.45 -13.35 -13.03
N THR A 110 -7.60 -14.66 -13.05
CA THR A 110 -8.70 -15.34 -12.34
C THR A 110 -8.19 -15.98 -11.04
N GLY A 111 -8.86 -15.73 -9.92
CA GLY A 111 -8.60 -16.43 -8.67
C GLY A 111 -8.71 -15.56 -7.42
N SER A 112 -7.82 -15.83 -6.44
CA SER A 112 -7.79 -15.10 -5.17
C SER A 112 -6.88 -13.87 -5.28
N GLN A 113 -7.45 -12.68 -5.05
CA GLN A 113 -6.68 -11.44 -5.11
C GLN A 113 -5.48 -11.44 -4.14
N ALA A 114 -5.63 -12.02 -2.94
CA ALA A 114 -4.54 -12.10 -1.99
C ALA A 114 -3.39 -12.98 -2.52
N GLU A 115 -3.70 -14.11 -3.15
CA GLU A 115 -2.69 -15.02 -3.71
C GLU A 115 -1.97 -14.39 -4.90
N LEU A 116 -2.70 -13.72 -5.78
CA LEU A 116 -2.13 -13.05 -6.94
C LEU A 116 -1.29 -11.84 -6.52
N VAL A 117 -1.71 -11.07 -5.51
CA VAL A 117 -0.87 -10.01 -4.93
C VAL A 117 0.41 -10.56 -4.31
N ALA A 118 0.34 -11.70 -3.60
CA ALA A 118 1.53 -12.36 -3.09
C ALA A 118 2.49 -12.82 -4.20
N GLN A 119 1.96 -13.29 -5.34
CA GLN A 119 2.76 -13.77 -6.48
C GLN A 119 3.36 -12.61 -7.28
N PHE A 120 2.51 -11.75 -7.85
CA PHE A 120 2.93 -10.62 -8.70
C PHE A 120 3.69 -9.57 -7.91
N GLY A 121 3.33 -9.36 -6.64
CA GLY A 121 3.97 -8.37 -5.76
C GLY A 121 5.45 -8.64 -5.51
N ARG A 122 5.93 -9.90 -5.59
CA ARG A 122 7.36 -10.22 -5.44
C ARG A 122 8.23 -9.59 -6.54
N LEU A 123 7.64 -9.28 -7.69
CA LEU A 123 8.29 -8.64 -8.83
C LEU A 123 7.98 -7.13 -8.94
N ALA A 124 7.30 -6.57 -7.94
CA ALA A 124 7.10 -5.13 -7.81
C ALA A 124 8.23 -4.50 -6.98
N ASP A 125 8.56 -3.23 -7.22
CA ASP A 125 9.38 -2.44 -6.32
C ASP A 125 8.54 -1.71 -5.27
N LEU A 126 7.26 -1.47 -5.57
CA LEU A 126 6.27 -0.85 -4.69
C LEU A 126 4.89 -1.46 -4.95
N ILE A 127 4.12 -1.70 -3.90
CA ILE A 127 2.71 -2.09 -4.00
C ILE A 127 1.86 -0.93 -3.47
N ILE A 128 0.85 -0.49 -4.21
CA ILE A 128 -0.09 0.54 -3.77
C ILE A 128 -1.43 -0.13 -3.47
N LEU A 129 -2.00 0.15 -2.30
CA LEU A 129 -3.31 -0.35 -1.89
C LEU A 129 -4.17 0.81 -1.38
N ALA A 130 -5.47 0.78 -1.67
CA ALA A 130 -6.42 1.56 -0.89
C ALA A 130 -6.44 1.06 0.56
N ARG A 131 -6.54 1.98 1.51
CA ARG A 131 -6.70 1.68 2.91
C ARG A 131 -8.06 1.01 3.13
N PRO A 132 -8.13 -0.14 3.81
CA PRO A 132 -9.41 -0.78 4.07
C PRO A 132 -10.28 0.07 5.00
N VAL A 133 -11.55 0.27 4.63
CA VAL A 133 -12.52 1.01 5.44
C VAL A 133 -12.93 0.18 6.66
N ARG A 134 -12.27 0.42 7.80
CA ARG A 134 -12.67 -0.06 9.15
C ARG A 134 -13.08 -1.55 9.22
N VAL A 135 -12.44 -2.41 8.42
CA VAL A 135 -12.70 -3.86 8.42
C VAL A 135 -11.81 -4.53 9.47
N SER A 136 -12.42 -5.38 10.29
CA SER A 136 -11.72 -6.23 11.26
C SER A 136 -12.13 -7.69 11.07
N PRO A 137 -11.22 -8.60 10.68
CA PRO A 137 -9.80 -8.37 10.41
C PRO A 137 -9.57 -7.57 9.11
N PRO A 138 -8.40 -6.93 8.94
CA PRO A 138 -8.05 -6.29 7.68
C PRO A 138 -8.07 -7.28 6.50
N PRO A 139 -8.31 -6.82 5.26
CA PRO A 139 -8.42 -7.71 4.11
C PRO A 139 -7.17 -8.57 3.92
N ARG A 140 -7.36 -9.82 3.49
CA ARG A 140 -6.27 -10.75 3.22
C ARG A 140 -5.24 -10.20 2.23
N THR A 141 -5.67 -9.35 1.29
CA THR A 141 -4.80 -8.67 0.32
C THR A 141 -3.73 -7.81 0.99
N VAL A 142 -4.05 -7.13 2.10
CA VAL A 142 -3.07 -6.32 2.86
C VAL A 142 -2.05 -7.23 3.55
N ASP A 143 -2.50 -8.34 4.14
CA ASP A 143 -1.60 -9.31 4.80
C ASP A 143 -0.67 -9.97 3.78
N ALA A 144 -1.20 -10.38 2.63
CA ALA A 144 -0.43 -10.92 1.52
C ALA A 144 0.63 -9.92 1.01
N ALA A 145 0.22 -8.67 0.75
CA ALA A 145 1.13 -7.63 0.29
C ALA A 145 2.26 -7.38 1.29
N LEU A 146 1.95 -7.25 2.58
CA LEU A 146 2.96 -6.96 3.60
C LEU A 146 3.87 -8.17 3.88
N ARG A 147 3.33 -9.39 3.95
CA ARG A 147 4.07 -10.53 4.54
C ARG A 147 4.65 -11.49 3.52
N GLU A 148 4.11 -11.53 2.30
CA GLU A 148 4.48 -12.55 1.31
C GLU A 148 5.29 -12.01 0.13
N THR A 149 5.44 -10.68 0.03
CA THR A 149 6.13 -10.03 -1.09
C THR A 149 7.52 -9.52 -0.74
N GLY A 150 7.75 -9.14 0.53
CA GLY A 150 8.97 -8.45 0.97
C GLY A 150 9.16 -7.05 0.37
N ARG A 151 8.09 -6.46 -0.18
CA ARG A 151 8.11 -5.16 -0.84
C ARG A 151 7.45 -4.08 0.01
N PRO A 152 7.84 -2.80 -0.17
CA PRO A 152 7.12 -1.70 0.45
C PRO A 152 5.68 -1.64 -0.08
N VAL A 153 4.75 -1.45 0.84
CA VAL A 153 3.33 -1.28 0.58
C VAL A 153 2.94 0.14 0.97
N LEU A 154 2.56 0.94 -0.01
CA LEU A 154 1.99 2.28 0.19
C LEU A 154 0.47 2.15 0.30
N MET A 155 -0.07 2.48 1.45
CA MET A 155 -1.50 2.45 1.73
C MET A 155 -2.06 3.86 1.70
N LEU A 156 -3.07 4.05 0.86
CA LEU A 156 -3.67 5.33 0.59
C LEU A 156 -5.02 5.43 1.31
N PRO A 157 -5.19 6.38 2.25
CA PRO A 157 -6.51 6.64 2.81
C PRO A 157 -7.47 7.19 1.73
N PRO A 158 -8.79 7.22 2.00
CA PRO A 158 -9.72 7.87 1.10
C PRO A 158 -9.46 9.38 1.03
N GLY A 159 -9.66 9.97 -0.14
CA GLY A 159 -9.55 11.41 -0.37
C GLY A 159 -8.31 11.82 -1.18
N PRO A 160 -8.34 13.01 -1.80
CA PRO A 160 -7.28 13.48 -2.69
C PRO A 160 -6.00 13.80 -1.92
N PHE A 161 -4.85 13.69 -2.61
CA PHE A 161 -3.53 14.06 -2.10
C PHE A 161 -2.90 15.10 -3.02
N ASP A 162 -2.48 16.23 -2.46
CA ASP A 162 -1.75 17.25 -3.22
C ASP A 162 -0.32 16.79 -3.55
N SER A 163 0.30 16.06 -2.63
CA SER A 163 1.65 15.49 -2.74
C SER A 163 1.75 14.23 -1.87
N ILE A 164 2.73 13.37 -2.18
CA ILE A 164 3.11 12.23 -1.35
C ILE A 164 4.63 12.13 -1.36
N GLY A 165 5.23 12.22 -0.17
CA GLY A 165 6.67 12.04 0.02
C GLY A 165 7.48 13.34 0.01
N ASP A 166 6.84 14.50 0.02
CA ASP A 166 7.54 15.78 0.14
C ASP A 166 7.81 16.12 1.62
N ARG A 167 6.93 15.72 2.55
CA ARG A 167 7.10 15.84 4.01
C ARG A 167 6.93 14.50 4.69
N ILE A 168 8.05 13.81 4.89
CA ILE A 168 8.06 12.44 5.37
C ILE A 168 8.30 12.38 6.88
N VAL A 169 7.46 11.62 7.57
CA VAL A 169 7.68 11.21 8.96
C VAL A 169 8.07 9.75 9.02
N ILE A 170 9.16 9.44 9.71
CA ILE A 170 9.62 8.07 9.98
C ILE A 170 9.30 7.71 11.42
N GLY A 171 8.45 6.71 11.65
CA GLY A 171 8.24 6.16 12.99
C GLY A 171 9.36 5.18 13.36
N TRP A 172 10.20 5.58 14.32
CA TRP A 172 11.39 4.83 14.72
C TRP A 172 11.28 4.22 16.11
N ASN A 173 11.42 2.89 16.19
CA ASN A 173 11.44 2.14 17.46
C ASN A 173 12.72 1.29 17.64
N GLY A 174 13.69 1.43 16.73
CA GLY A 174 14.94 0.67 16.69
C GLY A 174 14.81 -0.80 16.29
N SER A 175 13.66 -1.25 15.78
CA SER A 175 13.46 -2.64 15.35
C SER A 175 14.02 -2.91 13.95
N LYS A 176 14.17 -4.20 13.64
CA LYS A 176 14.57 -4.66 12.31
C LYS A 176 13.58 -4.18 11.23
N GLU A 177 12.28 -4.27 11.52
CA GLU A 177 11.23 -3.88 10.59
C GLU A 177 11.25 -2.36 10.33
N ALA A 178 11.52 -1.54 11.34
CA ALA A 178 11.71 -0.11 11.16
C ALA A 178 12.94 0.19 10.27
N ALA A 179 14.05 -0.54 10.47
CA ALA A 179 15.23 -0.41 9.61
C ALA A 179 14.95 -0.84 8.16
N GLN A 180 14.17 -1.91 7.94
CA GLN A 180 13.72 -2.34 6.61
C GLN A 180 12.86 -1.27 5.94
N ALA A 181 11.94 -0.66 6.68
CA ALA A 181 11.10 0.43 6.18
C ALA A 181 11.93 1.64 5.73
N VAL A 182 12.88 2.09 6.55
CA VAL A 182 13.80 3.16 6.16
C VAL A 182 14.59 2.78 4.91
N ALA A 183 15.15 1.57 4.87
CA ALA A 183 15.96 1.12 3.74
C ALA A 183 15.18 1.04 2.41
N ALA A 184 13.90 0.65 2.47
CA ALA A 184 13.01 0.62 1.31
C ALA A 184 12.55 2.03 0.89
N ALA A 185 12.31 2.92 1.85
CA ALA A 185 11.84 4.28 1.60
C ALA A 185 12.93 5.24 1.09
N ARG A 186 14.22 4.86 1.12
CA ARG A 186 15.34 5.71 0.66
C ARG A 186 15.13 6.43 -0.68
N PRO A 187 14.57 5.81 -1.75
CA PRO A 187 14.31 6.51 -3.00
C PRO A 187 13.41 7.73 -2.82
N VAL A 188 12.38 7.61 -1.95
CA VAL A 188 11.45 8.70 -1.64
C VAL A 188 12.09 9.70 -0.67
N LEU A 189 12.79 9.21 0.37
CA LEU A 189 13.44 10.05 1.38
C LEU A 189 14.49 11.00 0.79
N ARG A 190 15.18 10.61 -0.28
CA ARG A 190 16.20 11.45 -0.93
C ARG A 190 15.62 12.65 -1.68
N GLU A 191 14.39 12.53 -2.13
CA GLU A 191 13.71 13.57 -2.90
C GLU A 191 12.73 14.39 -2.03
N ALA A 192 12.63 14.06 -0.74
CA ALA A 192 11.73 14.73 0.18
C ALA A 192 12.24 16.14 0.51
N GLY A 193 11.31 17.10 0.61
CA GLY A 193 11.59 18.45 1.07
C GLY A 193 11.89 18.50 2.58
N ALA A 194 11.29 17.61 3.36
CA ALA A 194 11.57 17.44 4.78
C ALA A 194 11.45 15.98 5.23
N VAL A 195 12.35 15.55 6.12
CA VAL A 195 12.29 14.24 6.78
C VAL A 195 12.38 14.44 8.29
N THR A 196 11.40 13.91 9.03
CA THR A 196 11.41 13.92 10.50
C THR A 196 11.38 12.49 11.04
N VAL A 197 12.31 12.16 11.94
CA VAL A 197 12.30 10.92 12.71
C VAL A 197 11.48 11.15 13.97
N LEU A 198 10.40 10.39 14.14
CA LEU A 198 9.60 10.35 15.35
C LEU A 198 9.93 9.12 16.19
N THR A 199 10.20 9.32 17.47
CA THR A 199 10.43 8.24 18.42
C THR A 199 9.87 8.58 19.81
N THR A 200 9.89 7.64 20.74
CA THR A 200 9.48 7.88 22.13
C THR A 200 10.70 8.06 23.03
N GLU A 201 10.57 8.79 24.15
CA GLU A 201 11.66 8.98 25.11
C GLU A 201 12.32 7.65 25.54
N LYS A 202 11.50 6.61 25.76
CA LYS A 202 11.97 5.27 26.13
C LYS A 202 12.83 4.62 25.04
N ARG A 203 12.46 4.82 23.77
CA ARG A 203 13.20 4.28 22.63
C ARG A 203 14.46 5.08 22.34
N GLN A 204 14.43 6.40 22.52
CA GLN A 204 15.61 7.24 22.38
C GLN A 204 16.76 6.85 23.31
N LYS A 205 16.44 6.37 24.51
CA LYS A 205 17.43 5.89 25.51
C LYS A 205 18.06 4.53 25.15
N ARG A 206 17.65 3.85 24.08
CA ARG A 206 18.15 2.52 23.68
C ARG A 206 18.67 2.56 22.25
N ARG A 207 19.81 1.91 22.01
CA ARG A 207 20.34 1.77 20.64
C ARG A 207 19.66 0.64 19.87
N PRO A 208 19.46 0.80 18.55
CA PRO A 208 19.71 2.02 17.79
C PRO A 208 18.64 3.11 18.09
N SER A 209 19.08 4.31 18.48
CA SER A 209 18.22 5.44 18.83
C SER A 209 17.81 6.25 17.60
N GLY A 210 17.01 7.30 17.76
CA GLY A 210 16.73 8.25 16.68
C GLY A 210 17.98 9.00 16.21
N ASP A 211 18.93 9.31 17.11
CA ASP A 211 20.20 9.97 16.74
C ASP A 211 21.09 9.05 15.88
N ASP A 212 21.10 7.75 16.21
CA ASP A 212 21.78 6.74 15.39
C ASP A 212 21.17 6.69 13.97
N LEU A 213 19.84 6.81 13.86
CA LEU A 213 19.15 6.87 12.57
C LEU A 213 19.47 8.16 11.80
N LEU A 214 19.51 9.33 12.46
CA LEU A 214 19.92 10.58 11.81
C LEU A 214 21.33 10.47 11.22
N SER A 215 22.26 9.89 11.99
CA SER A 215 23.63 9.65 11.54
C SER A 215 23.69 8.67 10.36
N TYR A 216 22.84 7.65 10.35
CA TYR A 216 22.72 6.73 9.22
C TYR A 216 22.14 7.39 7.96
N LEU A 217 21.11 8.24 8.11
CA LEU A 217 20.48 8.96 7.00
C LEU A 217 21.43 9.97 6.35
N SER A 218 22.26 10.66 7.15
CA SER A 218 23.24 11.61 6.63
C SER A 218 24.30 10.94 5.75
N CYS A 219 24.73 9.71 6.08
CA CYS A 219 25.59 8.88 5.21
C CYS A 219 24.96 8.57 3.84
N HIS A 220 23.64 8.70 3.72
CA HIS A 220 22.89 8.52 2.48
C HIS A 220 22.49 9.84 1.79
N GLY A 221 22.98 10.98 2.30
CA GLY A 221 22.67 12.31 1.80
C GLY A 221 21.27 12.81 2.16
N ILE A 222 20.65 12.23 3.20
CA ILE A 222 19.31 12.60 3.65
C ILE A 222 19.44 13.42 4.94
N THR A 223 19.03 14.68 4.88
CA THR A 223 18.92 15.53 6.07
C THR A 223 17.59 15.27 6.76
N ALA A 224 17.66 14.89 8.03
CA ALA A 224 16.47 14.63 8.84
C ALA A 224 16.59 15.29 10.22
N THR A 225 15.44 15.61 10.82
CA THR A 225 15.34 16.11 12.20
C THR A 225 14.80 15.01 13.12
N LEU A 226 15.03 15.14 14.42
CA LEU A 226 14.48 14.23 15.43
C LEU A 226 13.40 14.95 16.23
N SER A 227 12.25 14.30 16.41
CA SER A 227 11.22 14.73 17.36
C SER A 227 10.82 13.57 18.27
N ILE A 228 10.65 13.89 19.55
CA ILE A 228 10.32 12.94 20.60
C ILE A 228 8.85 13.11 20.96
N MET A 229 8.07 12.07 20.68
CA MET A 229 6.64 12.05 20.95
C MET A 229 6.35 11.88 22.45
N ASP A 230 5.44 12.68 22.98
CA ASP A 230 4.81 12.42 24.27
C ASP A 230 3.74 11.32 24.12
N THR A 231 3.89 10.26 24.90
CA THR A 231 2.94 9.13 24.94
C THR A 231 2.32 8.94 26.33
N ARG A 232 2.30 9.98 27.17
CA ARG A 232 1.71 9.90 28.53
C ARG A 232 0.18 9.92 28.50
N SER A 233 -0.42 10.65 27.56
CA SER A 233 -1.87 10.88 27.46
C SER A 233 -2.53 10.16 26.27
N ARG A 234 -1.74 9.54 25.39
CA ARG A 234 -2.20 8.87 24.17
C ARG A 234 -1.50 7.54 23.98
N SER A 235 -2.15 6.60 23.31
CA SER A 235 -1.45 5.42 22.83
C SER A 235 -0.40 5.79 21.78
N VAL A 236 0.62 4.94 21.58
CA VAL A 236 1.66 5.16 20.56
C VAL A 236 1.10 5.44 19.15
N PRO A 237 0.13 4.68 18.60
CA PRO A 237 -0.38 4.96 17.25
C PRO A 237 -1.14 6.29 17.17
N GLU A 238 -1.87 6.67 18.21
CA GLU A 238 -2.57 7.97 18.26
C GLU A 238 -1.59 9.13 18.35
N ALA A 239 -0.56 9.01 19.20
CA ALA A 239 0.50 10.00 19.30
C ALA A 239 1.25 10.15 17.97
N LEU A 240 1.53 9.04 17.29
CA LEU A 240 2.19 9.02 15.99
C LEU A 240 1.39 9.77 14.91
N LEU A 241 0.08 9.46 14.76
CA LEU A 241 -0.77 10.16 13.81
C LEU A 241 -0.92 11.64 14.17
N ALA A 242 -1.09 11.98 15.44
CA ALA A 242 -1.20 13.37 15.87
C ALA A 242 0.07 14.18 15.57
N ASN A 243 1.25 13.64 15.89
CA ASN A 243 2.53 14.31 15.58
C ASN A 243 2.76 14.38 14.06
N ALA A 244 2.39 13.35 13.30
CA ALA A 244 2.48 13.39 11.85
C ALA A 244 1.63 14.53 11.26
N ARG A 245 0.41 14.74 11.78
CA ARG A 245 -0.44 15.89 11.40
C ARG A 245 0.17 17.23 11.80
N GLU A 246 0.69 17.35 13.02
CA GLU A 246 1.33 18.58 13.50
C GLU A 246 2.58 18.97 12.68
N LEU A 247 3.21 18.02 12.00
CA LEU A 247 4.34 18.22 11.11
C LEU A 247 3.95 18.42 9.64
N ASP A 248 2.65 18.47 9.34
CA ASP A 248 2.07 18.44 7.98
C ASP A 248 2.65 17.30 7.13
N ALA A 249 2.80 16.11 7.71
CA ALA A 249 3.35 14.97 7.00
C ALA A 249 2.38 14.49 5.89
N ASP A 250 2.91 14.31 4.70
CA ASP A 250 2.18 13.76 3.54
C ASP A 250 2.49 12.27 3.32
N LEU A 251 3.44 11.72 4.10
CA LEU A 251 3.79 10.31 4.09
C LEU A 251 4.34 9.87 5.46
N LEU A 252 3.78 8.79 5.99
CA LEU A 252 4.26 8.12 7.18
C LEU A 252 4.98 6.81 6.81
N VAL A 253 6.27 6.70 7.14
CA VAL A 253 7.09 5.50 6.90
C VAL A 253 7.21 4.70 8.19
N LEU A 254 6.79 3.43 8.14
CA LEU A 254 6.76 2.56 9.32
C LEU A 254 7.27 1.15 9.04
N GLY A 255 8.01 0.64 10.02
CA GLY A 255 8.19 -0.79 10.15
C GLY A 255 6.85 -1.46 10.43
N GLY A 256 6.59 -2.56 9.73
CA GLY A 256 5.45 -3.43 9.97
C GLY A 256 5.59 -4.23 11.26
N TYR A 257 5.01 -5.42 11.26
CA TYR A 257 4.84 -6.32 12.39
C TYR A 257 6.16 -6.58 13.15
N SER A 258 6.38 -5.93 14.30
CA SER A 258 7.56 -6.22 15.15
C SER A 258 7.36 -7.49 16.00
N ARG A 259 8.41 -8.32 16.09
CA ARG A 259 8.43 -9.68 16.70
C ARG A 259 8.04 -9.83 18.18
N HIS A 260 7.73 -8.78 18.94
CA HIS A 260 7.38 -8.91 20.36
C HIS A 260 5.93 -9.36 20.65
N ARG A 261 5.22 -9.88 19.65
CA ARG A 261 4.00 -10.69 19.86
C ARG A 261 4.15 -11.99 19.08
N LEU A 262 4.70 -12.99 19.77
CA LEU A 262 4.81 -14.36 19.28
C LEU A 262 3.42 -14.95 19.11
N ARG A 263 3.22 -15.58 17.96
CA ARG A 263 2.09 -16.42 17.53
C ARG A 263 0.81 -15.64 17.20
N GLU A 264 0.20 -16.11 16.12
CA GLU A 264 -1.08 -15.72 15.55
C GLU A 264 -1.03 -14.71 14.40
N VAL A 265 -1.99 -14.94 13.50
CA VAL A 265 -2.33 -14.31 12.22
C VAL A 265 -2.80 -12.85 12.44
N ILE A 266 -2.30 -12.17 13.48
CA ILE A 266 -2.84 -10.93 14.00
C ILE A 266 -1.87 -9.78 13.70
N MET A 267 -2.33 -8.83 12.89
CA MET A 267 -1.72 -7.51 12.77
C MET A 267 -1.46 -6.88 14.13
N GLY A 268 -0.24 -6.41 14.37
CA GLY A 268 0.11 -5.71 15.60
C GLY A 268 -0.86 -4.55 15.86
N GLY A 269 -1.21 -4.31 17.12
CA GLY A 269 -2.25 -3.32 17.49
C GLY A 269 -2.00 -1.90 16.95
N VAL A 270 -0.72 -1.52 16.80
CA VAL A 270 -0.31 -0.25 16.16
C VAL A 270 -0.69 -0.24 14.68
N THR A 271 -0.21 -1.22 13.91
CA THR A 271 -0.51 -1.35 12.47
C THR A 271 -2.02 -1.38 12.23
N ARG A 272 -2.76 -2.20 12.99
CA ARG A 272 -4.22 -2.29 12.85
C ARG A 272 -4.92 -0.95 13.10
N HIS A 273 -4.51 -0.21 14.13
CA HIS A 273 -5.08 1.11 14.42
C HIS A 273 -4.80 2.09 13.27
N LEU A 274 -3.56 2.11 12.76
CA LEU A 274 -3.18 2.99 11.66
C LEU A 274 -3.94 2.66 10.37
N LEU A 275 -4.13 1.38 10.05
CA LEU A 275 -4.97 0.96 8.91
C LEU A 275 -6.42 1.39 9.07
N ALA A 276 -6.93 1.47 10.29
CA ALA A 276 -8.31 1.86 10.55
C ALA A 276 -8.51 3.38 10.53
N GLU A 277 -7.57 4.15 11.07
CA GLU A 277 -7.77 5.57 11.42
C GLU A 277 -6.85 6.56 10.69
N SER A 278 -5.87 6.09 9.90
CA SER A 278 -4.98 7.03 9.18
C SER A 278 -5.73 7.80 8.09
N ASP A 279 -5.50 9.09 8.08
CA ASP A 279 -5.84 10.08 7.04
C ASP A 279 -4.59 10.51 6.25
N ILE A 280 -3.42 10.01 6.62
CA ILE A 280 -2.14 10.22 5.94
C ILE A 280 -1.73 8.93 5.19
N PRO A 281 -1.18 9.00 3.97
CA PRO A 281 -0.56 7.85 3.30
C PRO A 281 0.48 7.16 4.19
N ILE A 282 0.47 5.83 4.22
CA ILE A 282 1.43 5.04 5.02
C ILE A 282 2.22 4.11 4.12
N MET A 283 3.54 4.25 4.12
CA MET A 283 4.44 3.24 3.56
C MET A 283 4.89 2.27 4.64
N MET A 284 4.55 0.99 4.46
CA MET A 284 4.87 -0.09 5.39
C MET A 284 5.75 -1.15 4.74
N VAL A 285 6.65 -1.74 5.53
CA VAL A 285 7.52 -2.85 5.10
C VAL A 285 7.56 -3.90 6.21
N HIS A 286 7.55 -5.19 5.83
CA HIS A 286 7.75 -6.31 6.76
C HIS A 286 9.04 -7.08 6.45
#